data_AF-A0A2T0RZH6-F1
#
_entry.id   AF-A0A2T0RZH6-F1
#
_cell.length_a   1.000
_cell.length_b   1.000
_cell.length_c   1.000
_cell.angle_alpha   90.00
_cell.angle_beta   90.00
_cell.angle_gamma   90.00
#
_symmetry.space_group_name_H-M   'P 1'
#
loop_
_entity.id
_entity.type
_entity.pdbx_description
1 polymer ?
#
loop_
_entity_poly.entity_id
_entity_poly.type
_entity_poly.pdbx_seq_one_letter_code
_entity_poly.pdbx_strand_id
1 'polypeptide(L)'
;MAGNPLNDPTNILMLELKYGTVAIGLAPHVAEKTVDQIKAITRSGDYDNVAFHRVIDGFMAQTGDVQYGDLKDGWDRDLVGTGGSSLPDVPLEPSGNSFQRGIVGMARAADPDSGNSQFFIMTDPAPSLDGQYTVFGLVRDGMPFVDQIKQGDSAQNGKVKGTPDRVLDAYIADDLAPGHVLVGDGGNDKLNGGAASEVLFGLRGRDVLSGGKGGDTLRGGAGNDKLNGNKGKDALKGDAGRDILKGHAGNDKLFGNVGKDVLDGGKGNDALTGGRGGDAFVFRKGYGVDRIKDFVNDVDTIRLDDSLWNGTLNKGQIIRKFASVEKGDLVFDFGAERLVIEDRGTLNDLKDDLAIV
;
A
#
# COMPACT_ATOMS: atom_id res chain seq x y z
N MET A 1 -22.90 -16.87 5.09
CA MET A 1 -23.05 -15.43 5.41
C MET A 1 -22.29 -14.71 4.32
N ALA A 2 -22.92 -13.81 3.56
CA ALA A 2 -22.17 -12.99 2.62
C ALA A 2 -21.10 -12.22 3.40
N GLY A 3 -19.87 -12.16 2.90
CA GLY A 3 -18.79 -11.39 3.52
C GLY A 3 -19.14 -9.91 3.57
N ASN A 4 -18.39 -9.12 4.36
CA ASN A 4 -18.53 -7.68 4.36
C ASN A 4 -18.30 -7.14 2.93
N PRO A 5 -19.30 -6.50 2.28
CA PRO A 5 -19.17 -6.05 0.90
C PRO A 5 -18.08 -4.99 0.71
N LEU A 6 -17.66 -4.32 1.79
CA LEU A 6 -16.54 -3.38 1.80
C LEU A 6 -15.17 -4.05 1.68
N ASN A 7 -15.09 -5.37 1.78
CA ASN A 7 -13.87 -6.16 1.61
C ASN A 7 -13.89 -6.97 0.30
N ASP A 8 -14.97 -6.91 -0.47
CA ASP A 8 -15.04 -7.55 -1.79
C ASP A 8 -14.07 -6.82 -2.73
N PRO A 9 -13.10 -7.51 -3.38
CA PRO A 9 -12.12 -6.88 -4.26
C PRO A 9 -12.75 -6.04 -5.40
N THR A 10 -13.95 -6.40 -5.85
CA THR A 10 -14.68 -5.65 -6.88
C THR A 10 -15.23 -4.31 -6.38
N ASN A 11 -15.23 -4.11 -5.06
CA ASN A 11 -15.67 -2.92 -4.35
C ASN A 11 -14.52 -2.19 -3.64
N ILE A 12 -13.25 -2.51 -3.91
CA ILE A 12 -12.12 -1.77 -3.35
C ILE A 12 -11.60 -0.78 -4.36
N LEU A 13 -11.78 0.52 -4.10
CA LEU A 13 -11.10 1.59 -4.82
C LEU A 13 -9.74 1.85 -4.16
N MET A 14 -8.67 1.77 -4.95
CA MET A 14 -7.32 2.12 -4.54
C MET A 14 -6.96 3.48 -5.10
N LEU A 15 -6.51 4.39 -4.23
CA LEU A 15 -5.96 5.68 -4.62
C LEU A 15 -4.46 5.71 -4.29
N GLU A 16 -3.62 5.72 -5.31
CA GLU A 16 -2.17 5.86 -5.15
C GLU A 16 -1.82 7.33 -4.93
N LEU A 17 -1.24 7.65 -3.77
CA LEU A 17 -0.73 8.99 -3.45
C LEU A 17 0.79 8.92 -3.37
N LYS A 18 1.45 10.08 -3.46
CA LYS A 18 2.91 10.17 -3.23
C LYS A 18 3.35 9.73 -1.81
N TYR A 19 2.40 9.60 -0.89
CA TYR A 19 2.61 9.19 0.50
C TYR A 19 2.43 7.69 0.72
N GLY A 20 1.73 7.01 -0.20
CA GLY A 20 1.22 5.65 -0.01
C GLY A 20 -0.20 5.52 -0.58
N THR A 21 -0.86 4.40 -0.31
CA THR A 21 -2.15 4.08 -0.93
C THR A 21 -3.28 4.17 0.06
N VAL A 22 -4.39 4.73 -0.40
CA VAL A 22 -5.64 4.76 0.35
C VAL A 22 -6.56 3.73 -0.27
N ALA A 23 -6.94 2.72 0.52
CA ALA A 23 -7.92 1.72 0.13
C ALA A 23 -9.30 2.14 0.64
N ILE A 24 -10.28 2.26 -0.24
CA ILE A 24 -11.65 2.64 0.06
C ILE A 24 -12.56 1.47 -0.28
N GLY A 25 -13.24 0.94 0.74
CA GLY A 25 -14.33 -0.01 0.55
C GLY A 25 -15.57 0.74 0.07
N LEU A 26 -16.03 0.43 -1.13
CA LEU A 26 -17.23 0.97 -1.74
C LEU A 26 -18.47 0.20 -1.26
N ALA A 27 -19.56 0.91 -1.02
CA ALA A 27 -20.76 0.39 -0.39
C ALA A 27 -21.94 0.36 -1.37
N PRO A 28 -21.99 -0.56 -2.35
CA PRO A 28 -23.09 -0.61 -3.32
C PRO A 28 -24.45 -0.90 -2.67
N HIS A 29 -24.46 -1.55 -1.51
CA HIS A 29 -25.67 -1.77 -0.69
C HIS A 29 -26.20 -0.51 0.01
N VAL A 30 -25.42 0.59 0.00
CA VAL A 30 -25.81 1.91 0.52
C VAL A 30 -26.10 2.87 -0.63
N ALA A 31 -25.25 2.90 -1.66
CA ALA A 31 -25.38 3.84 -2.78
C ALA A 31 -24.92 3.19 -4.09
N GLU A 32 -25.75 2.28 -4.63
CA GLU A 32 -25.43 1.47 -5.82
C GLU A 32 -25.03 2.31 -7.03
N LYS A 33 -25.84 3.31 -7.40
CA LYS A 33 -25.59 4.12 -8.61
C LYS A 33 -24.34 4.99 -8.45
N THR A 34 -24.13 5.51 -7.25
CA THR A 34 -22.95 6.29 -6.90
C THR A 34 -21.70 5.43 -7.01
N VAL A 35 -21.74 4.22 -6.45
CA VAL A 35 -20.63 3.26 -6.54
C VAL A 35 -20.35 2.87 -7.98
N ASP A 36 -21.37 2.58 -8.78
CA ASP A 36 -21.21 2.23 -10.19
C ASP A 36 -20.59 3.37 -10.98
N GLN A 37 -21.00 4.61 -10.72
CA GLN A 37 -20.39 5.78 -11.34
C GLN A 37 -18.93 5.97 -10.91
N ILE A 38 -18.61 5.88 -9.62
CA ILE A 38 -17.22 5.98 -9.14
C ILE A 38 -16.34 4.93 -9.81
N LYS A 39 -16.82 3.68 -9.94
CA LYS A 39 -16.11 2.62 -10.66
C LYS A 39 -15.94 2.95 -12.15
N ALA A 40 -16.97 3.50 -12.80
CA ALA A 40 -16.93 3.85 -14.21
C ALA A 40 -15.93 4.97 -14.51
N ILE A 41 -15.85 5.99 -13.65
CA ILE A 41 -14.86 7.09 -13.74
C ILE A 41 -13.45 6.58 -13.46
N THR A 42 -13.30 5.69 -12.48
CA THR A 42 -12.01 5.07 -12.17
C THR A 42 -11.50 4.28 -13.39
N ARG A 43 -12.37 3.46 -14.00
CA ARG A 43 -12.02 2.61 -15.15
C ARG A 43 -11.80 3.38 -16.45
N SER A 44 -12.27 4.60 -16.58
CA SER A 44 -11.90 5.46 -17.71
C SER A 44 -10.52 6.11 -17.55
N GLY A 45 -9.90 5.99 -16.37
CA GLY A 45 -8.64 6.67 -16.03
C GLY A 45 -8.83 8.16 -15.72
N ASP A 46 -10.06 8.64 -15.62
CA ASP A 46 -10.33 10.07 -15.43
C ASP A 46 -9.91 10.54 -14.02
N TYR A 47 -9.86 9.65 -13.02
CA TYR A 47 -9.35 9.96 -11.68
C TYR A 47 -7.81 10.01 -11.58
N ASP A 48 -7.09 9.60 -12.62
CA ASP A 48 -5.64 9.64 -12.62
C ASP A 48 -5.14 11.09 -12.67
N ASN A 49 -4.11 11.38 -11.87
CA ASN A 49 -3.52 12.70 -11.76
C ASN A 49 -4.53 13.81 -11.35
N VAL A 50 -5.63 13.47 -10.67
CA VAL A 50 -6.62 14.46 -10.21
C VAL A 50 -6.23 15.06 -8.87
N ALA A 51 -6.37 16.38 -8.75
CA ALA A 51 -5.99 17.12 -7.56
C ALA A 51 -7.01 17.00 -6.42
N PHE A 52 -6.50 16.95 -5.19
CA PHE A 52 -7.28 17.31 -4.01
C PHE A 52 -7.44 18.84 -3.96
N HIS A 53 -8.39 19.36 -4.72
CA HIS A 53 -8.58 20.80 -4.95
C HIS A 53 -9.18 21.54 -3.75
N ARG A 54 -9.72 20.81 -2.76
CA ARG A 54 -10.27 21.38 -1.52
C ARG A 54 -9.96 20.51 -0.31
N VAL A 55 -9.13 21.01 0.62
CA VAL A 55 -8.80 20.31 1.87
C VAL A 55 -9.00 21.29 3.02
N ILE A 56 -9.80 20.89 3.99
CA ILE A 56 -10.05 21.69 5.20
C ILE A 56 -9.53 20.86 6.36
N ASP A 57 -8.47 21.37 7.00
CA ASP A 57 -7.87 20.76 8.18
C ASP A 57 -8.91 20.59 9.29
N GLY A 58 -8.94 19.42 9.92
CA GLY A 58 -9.97 19.10 10.91
C GLY A 58 -11.36 18.81 10.33
N PHE A 59 -11.50 18.54 9.03
CA PHE A 59 -12.79 18.31 8.38
C PHE A 59 -12.74 17.26 7.26
N MET A 60 -12.18 17.58 6.09
CA MET A 60 -12.21 16.67 4.93
C MET A 60 -11.17 17.01 3.86
N ALA A 61 -10.87 16.04 3.00
CA ALA A 61 -10.13 16.20 1.77
C ALA A 61 -10.99 15.80 0.56
N GLN A 62 -11.19 16.73 -0.38
CA GLN A 62 -12.05 16.57 -1.57
C GLN A 62 -11.22 16.56 -2.85
N THR A 63 -11.54 15.62 -3.74
CA THR A 63 -10.90 15.38 -5.04
C THR A 63 -11.96 15.01 -6.09
N GLY A 64 -11.54 14.50 -7.24
CA GLY A 64 -12.43 13.95 -8.26
C GLY A 64 -13.09 15.01 -9.14
N ASP A 65 -12.54 16.22 -9.22
CA ASP A 65 -13.08 17.28 -10.10
C ASP A 65 -12.72 17.01 -11.56
N VAL A 66 -13.49 16.10 -12.16
CA VAL A 66 -13.32 15.64 -13.54
C VAL A 66 -14.59 15.90 -14.33
N GLN A 67 -14.42 16.19 -15.62
CA GLN A 67 -15.52 16.29 -16.56
C GLN A 67 -15.98 14.88 -16.93
N TYR A 68 -16.85 14.32 -16.12
CA TYR A 68 -17.57 13.09 -16.43
C TYR A 68 -19.03 13.44 -16.72
N GLY A 69 -19.66 12.74 -17.69
CA GLY A 69 -21.04 13.02 -18.08
C GLY A 69 -22.00 13.06 -16.88
N ASP A 70 -23.17 13.67 -17.04
CA ASP A 70 -24.15 13.75 -15.95
C ASP A 70 -24.51 12.35 -15.43
N LEU A 71 -24.79 12.22 -14.13
CA LEU A 71 -25.51 11.07 -13.57
C LEU A 71 -26.85 10.96 -14.31
N LYS A 72 -26.89 10.18 -15.39
CA LYS A 72 -28.14 9.89 -16.09
C LYS A 72 -28.96 9.00 -15.14
N ASP A 73 -30.06 9.56 -14.66
CA ASP A 73 -31.15 8.86 -13.96
C ASP A 73 -31.01 8.68 -12.43
N GLY A 74 -30.84 9.80 -11.71
CA GLY A 74 -31.40 9.95 -10.37
C GLY A 74 -30.46 9.52 -9.24
N TRP A 75 -30.11 10.50 -8.44
CA TRP A 75 -29.32 10.43 -7.21
C TRP A 75 -29.74 9.28 -6.28
N ASP A 76 -28.75 8.62 -5.67
CA ASP A 76 -29.01 7.77 -4.51
C ASP A 76 -29.36 8.67 -3.33
N ARG A 77 -30.66 8.76 -3.01
CA ARG A 77 -31.18 9.46 -1.83
C ARG A 77 -30.93 8.70 -0.52
N ASP A 78 -30.21 7.59 -0.57
CA ASP A 78 -29.81 6.82 0.61
C ASP A 78 -28.72 7.58 1.38
N LEU A 79 -29.21 8.56 2.12
CA LEU A 79 -28.46 9.40 3.01
C LEU A 79 -28.28 8.65 4.33
N VAL A 80 -27.02 8.44 4.69
CA VAL A 80 -26.63 7.88 5.98
C VAL A 80 -27.19 8.78 7.10
N GLY A 81 -27.95 8.17 8.02
CA GLY A 81 -28.71 8.86 9.08
C GLY A 81 -30.24 8.80 8.93
N THR A 82 -30.79 8.30 7.80
CA THR A 82 -32.25 8.21 7.56
C THR A 82 -32.87 6.83 7.87
N GLY A 83 -32.09 5.91 8.46
CA GLY A 83 -32.58 4.62 8.98
C GLY A 83 -32.68 3.47 7.96
N GLY A 84 -32.13 3.61 6.75
CA GLY A 84 -32.24 2.60 5.69
C GLY A 84 -31.10 1.56 5.59
N SER A 85 -29.84 1.99 5.71
CA SER A 85 -28.67 1.14 5.46
C SER A 85 -27.44 1.73 6.15
N SER A 86 -26.67 0.90 6.86
CA SER A 86 -25.46 1.32 7.59
C SER A 86 -24.21 0.76 6.93
N LEU A 87 -23.17 1.58 6.82
CA LEU A 87 -21.84 1.05 6.54
C LEU A 87 -21.47 0.05 7.65
N PRO A 88 -21.11 -1.20 7.31
CA PRO A 88 -20.57 -2.12 8.30
C PRO A 88 -19.27 -1.55 8.90
N ASP A 89 -19.01 -1.88 10.15
CA ASP A 89 -17.83 -1.46 10.95
C ASP A 89 -17.77 0.02 11.37
N VAL A 90 -18.79 0.83 11.07
CA VAL A 90 -18.92 2.19 11.63
C VAL A 90 -19.68 2.10 12.96
N PRO A 91 -19.10 2.49 14.11
CA PRO A 91 -19.82 2.56 15.36
C PRO A 91 -21.06 3.45 15.22
N LEU A 92 -22.25 2.92 15.50
CA LEU A 92 -23.48 3.70 15.59
C LEU A 92 -23.36 4.64 16.80
N GLU A 93 -23.08 5.92 16.55
CA GLU A 93 -23.27 6.95 17.57
C GLU A 93 -24.77 7.07 17.92
N PRO A 94 -25.13 7.55 19.12
CA PRO A 94 -26.53 7.69 19.54
C PRO A 94 -27.40 8.55 18.61
N SER A 95 -26.79 9.35 17.73
CA SER A 95 -27.45 10.19 16.71
C SER A 95 -27.72 9.48 15.38
N GLY A 96 -27.41 8.18 15.25
CA GLY A 96 -27.34 7.51 13.95
C GLY A 96 -25.99 7.76 13.28
N ASN A 97 -25.70 7.00 12.21
CA ASN A 97 -24.42 7.04 11.49
C ASN A 97 -24.01 8.47 11.16
N SER A 98 -23.05 9.00 11.93
CA SER A 98 -22.49 10.31 11.70
C SER A 98 -21.43 10.25 10.62
N PHE A 99 -21.19 11.36 9.90
CA PHE A 99 -20.01 11.53 9.03
C PHE A 99 -18.71 11.44 9.86
N GLN A 100 -18.35 10.24 10.29
CA GLN A 100 -17.14 9.94 11.04
C GLN A 100 -15.90 10.02 10.16
N ARG A 101 -14.75 10.10 10.81
CA ARG A 101 -13.44 9.99 10.16
C ARG A 101 -13.36 8.72 9.29
N GLY A 102 -12.85 8.88 8.08
CA GLY A 102 -12.71 7.82 7.08
C GLY A 102 -13.95 7.58 6.21
N ILE A 103 -15.11 8.16 6.54
CA ILE A 103 -16.28 8.08 5.66
C ILE A 103 -16.02 8.83 4.35
N VAL A 104 -16.46 8.24 3.25
CA VAL A 104 -16.36 8.80 1.91
C VAL A 104 -17.74 9.19 1.40
N GLY A 105 -17.90 10.47 1.08
CA GLY A 105 -19.15 11.05 0.61
C GLY A 105 -19.02 11.71 -0.76
N MET A 106 -20.12 11.73 -1.50
CA MET A 106 -20.21 12.41 -2.80
C MET A 106 -20.43 13.91 -2.57
N ALA A 107 -19.56 14.75 -3.13
CA ALA A 107 -19.75 16.19 -3.10
C ALA A 107 -20.89 16.62 -4.03
N ARG A 108 -21.56 17.71 -3.70
CA ARG A 108 -22.64 18.30 -4.50
C ARG A 108 -22.72 19.81 -4.30
N ALA A 109 -23.37 20.49 -5.25
CA ALA A 109 -23.84 21.85 -5.09
C ALA A 109 -25.12 21.91 -4.24
N ALA A 110 -25.75 23.07 -4.19
CA ALA A 110 -27.01 23.27 -3.47
C ALA A 110 -28.13 22.35 -3.98
N ASP A 111 -28.15 22.09 -5.29
CA ASP A 111 -29.02 21.10 -5.91
C ASP A 111 -28.65 19.69 -5.39
N PRO A 112 -29.58 18.99 -4.71
CA PRO A 112 -29.34 17.63 -4.24
C PRO A 112 -28.87 16.69 -5.35
N ASP A 113 -29.31 16.88 -6.60
CA ASP A 113 -29.03 15.94 -7.69
C ASP A 113 -27.72 16.27 -8.44
N SER A 114 -26.95 17.27 -7.98
CA SER A 114 -25.74 17.75 -8.65
C SER A 114 -24.46 17.00 -8.32
N GLY A 115 -24.53 15.98 -7.46
CA GLY A 115 -23.38 15.08 -7.25
C GLY A 115 -23.02 14.38 -8.56
N ASN A 116 -21.73 14.24 -8.84
CA ASN A 116 -21.27 13.63 -10.10
C ASN A 116 -19.95 12.90 -9.84
N SER A 117 -18.82 13.58 -9.97
CA SER A 117 -17.49 12.98 -9.89
C SER A 117 -16.72 13.33 -8.63
N GLN A 118 -16.99 14.50 -8.04
CA GLN A 118 -16.24 14.96 -6.88
C GLN A 118 -16.66 14.20 -5.62
N PHE A 119 -15.70 13.64 -4.90
CA PHE A 119 -15.93 13.00 -3.61
C PHE A 119 -14.99 13.57 -2.55
N PHE A 120 -15.36 13.39 -1.29
CA PHE A 120 -14.57 13.80 -0.15
C PHE A 120 -14.37 12.65 0.83
N ILE A 121 -13.20 12.65 1.47
CA ILE A 121 -12.84 11.74 2.55
C ILE A 121 -12.84 12.56 3.85
N MET A 122 -13.62 12.14 4.83
CA MET A 122 -13.68 12.78 6.14
C MET A 122 -12.38 12.55 6.91
N THR A 123 -11.72 13.63 7.35
CA THR A 123 -10.59 13.53 8.28
C THR A 123 -11.06 13.54 9.72
N ASP A 124 -12.21 14.15 10.00
CA ASP A 124 -12.73 14.31 11.36
C ASP A 124 -14.25 14.14 11.37
N PRO A 125 -14.85 13.80 12.52
CA PRO A 125 -16.30 13.69 12.62
C PRO A 125 -17.02 15.01 12.29
N ALA A 126 -18.01 14.96 11.39
CA ALA A 126 -18.87 16.07 11.05
C ALA A 126 -20.36 15.70 11.05
N PRO A 127 -20.98 15.50 12.23
CA PRO A 127 -22.41 15.13 12.33
C PRO A 127 -23.36 16.15 11.67
N SER A 128 -22.90 17.38 11.44
CA SER A 128 -23.67 18.39 10.71
C SER A 128 -23.93 18.06 9.24
N LEU A 129 -23.32 17.00 8.68
CA LEU A 129 -23.53 16.55 7.29
C LEU A 129 -24.51 15.36 7.19
N ASP A 130 -24.92 14.80 8.32
CA ASP A 130 -25.80 13.64 8.37
C ASP A 130 -27.12 13.94 7.65
N GLY A 131 -27.59 12.99 6.84
CA GLY A 131 -28.80 13.19 6.06
C GLY A 131 -28.70 14.24 4.93
N GLN A 132 -27.50 14.72 4.56
CA GLN A 132 -27.34 15.78 3.54
C GLN A 132 -26.50 15.38 2.33
N TYR A 133 -25.66 14.36 2.46
CA TYR A 133 -24.75 13.89 1.41
C TYR A 133 -24.83 12.36 1.27
N THR A 134 -24.72 11.87 0.04
CA THR A 134 -24.64 10.43 -0.22
C THR A 134 -23.30 9.91 0.27
N VAL A 135 -23.35 8.94 1.17
CA VAL A 135 -22.18 8.19 1.62
C VAL A 135 -22.10 6.93 0.76
N PHE A 136 -20.92 6.65 0.22
CA PHE A 136 -20.75 5.51 -0.69
C PHE A 136 -19.52 4.67 -0.35
N GLY A 137 -18.77 5.00 0.69
CA GLY A 137 -17.62 4.19 1.08
C GLY A 137 -17.00 4.55 2.41
N LEU A 138 -15.99 3.77 2.77
CA LEU A 138 -15.21 3.88 3.99
C LEU A 138 -13.75 3.59 3.68
N VAL A 139 -12.85 4.44 4.16
CA VAL A 139 -11.39 4.19 4.12
C VAL A 139 -11.08 2.98 4.99
N ARG A 140 -10.49 1.94 4.38
CA ARG A 140 -10.06 0.70 5.02
C ARG A 140 -8.59 0.75 5.43
N ASP A 141 -7.78 1.44 4.65
CA ASP A 141 -6.36 1.71 4.93
C ASP A 141 -5.88 3.02 4.31
N GLY A 142 -4.78 3.56 4.81
CA GLY A 142 -4.14 4.76 4.28
C GLY A 142 -4.67 6.07 4.86
N MET A 143 -5.47 6.04 5.92
CA MET A 143 -5.96 7.26 6.57
C MET A 143 -4.83 8.23 7.01
N PRO A 144 -3.67 7.76 7.54
CA PRO A 144 -2.52 8.64 7.79
C PRO A 144 -1.93 9.31 6.54
N PHE A 145 -2.18 8.77 5.35
CA PHE A 145 -1.80 9.41 4.09
C PHE A 145 -2.81 10.49 3.70
N VAL A 146 -4.10 10.28 3.98
CA VAL A 146 -5.15 11.29 3.82
C VAL A 146 -4.87 12.53 4.68
N ASP A 147 -4.42 12.34 5.92
CA ASP A 147 -4.04 13.46 6.81
C ASP A 147 -2.85 14.30 6.30
N GLN A 148 -2.04 13.74 5.40
CA GLN A 148 -0.89 14.44 4.82
C GLN A 148 -1.23 15.24 3.57
N ILE A 149 -2.43 15.06 3.02
CA ILE A 149 -2.86 15.71 1.79
C ILE A 149 -2.97 17.21 2.02
N LYS A 150 -2.34 17.97 1.12
CA LYS A 150 -2.41 19.42 1.08
C LYS A 150 -3.21 19.84 -0.14
N GLN A 151 -4.17 20.74 0.07
CA GLN A 151 -4.93 21.39 -1.00
C GLN A 151 -4.04 22.12 -2.01
N GLY A 152 -2.79 22.44 -1.63
CA GLY A 152 -2.09 23.56 -2.25
C GLY A 152 -2.85 24.86 -2.01
N ASP A 153 -2.34 25.94 -2.54
CA ASP A 153 -2.95 27.26 -2.37
C ASP A 153 -4.00 27.49 -3.46
N SER A 154 -5.27 27.24 -3.17
CA SER A 154 -6.35 27.82 -3.97
C SER A 154 -6.50 29.29 -3.56
N ALA A 155 -6.72 30.19 -4.52
CA ALA A 155 -6.69 31.66 -4.37
C ALA A 155 -7.80 32.27 -3.47
N GLN A 156 -8.15 31.64 -2.36
CA GLN A 156 -8.97 32.20 -1.30
C GLN A 156 -8.06 32.65 -0.15
N ASN A 157 -7.95 33.97 0.02
CA ASN A 157 -7.32 34.64 1.17
C ASN A 157 -5.78 34.61 1.26
N GLY A 158 -5.08 34.52 0.13
CA GLY A 158 -3.70 35.00 -0.04
C GLY A 158 -2.73 34.74 1.12
N LYS A 159 -2.12 33.54 1.16
CA LYS A 159 -0.71 33.27 1.53
C LYS A 159 -0.47 31.75 1.67
N VAL A 160 0.15 31.14 0.65
CA VAL A 160 1.31 30.22 0.51
C VAL A 160 1.19 29.28 -0.74
N LYS A 161 1.61 29.71 -1.94
CA LYS A 161 2.79 29.08 -2.55
C LYS A 161 2.84 27.60 -3.01
N GLY A 162 1.77 26.81 -3.25
CA GLY A 162 1.94 25.35 -3.46
C GLY A 162 1.04 24.66 -4.49
N THR A 163 1.59 23.66 -5.21
CA THR A 163 0.82 22.73 -6.07
C THR A 163 -0.01 21.78 -5.18
N PRO A 164 -1.31 21.56 -5.48
CA PRO A 164 -2.13 20.57 -4.77
C PRO A 164 -1.51 19.18 -4.83
N ASP A 165 -1.73 18.40 -3.78
CA ASP A 165 -1.53 16.95 -3.84
C ASP A 165 -2.56 16.31 -4.77
N ARG A 166 -2.18 15.18 -5.37
CA ARG A 166 -2.94 14.52 -6.42
C ARG A 166 -3.06 13.03 -6.14
N VAL A 167 -4.18 12.46 -6.60
CA VAL A 167 -4.29 11.03 -6.90
C VAL A 167 -3.37 10.78 -8.08
N LEU A 168 -2.36 9.93 -7.91
CA LEU A 168 -1.40 9.62 -8.98
C LEU A 168 -1.98 8.60 -9.95
N ASP A 169 -2.71 7.63 -9.41
CA ASP A 169 -3.36 6.54 -10.12
C ASP A 169 -4.56 6.08 -9.27
N ALA A 170 -5.67 5.71 -9.92
CA ALA A 170 -6.85 5.19 -9.28
C ALA A 170 -7.36 3.94 -9.99
N TYR A 171 -7.57 2.86 -9.24
CA TYR A 171 -8.03 1.59 -9.81
C TYR A 171 -8.94 0.81 -8.86
N ILE A 172 -9.78 -0.07 -9.41
CA ILE A 172 -10.52 -1.05 -8.61
C ILE A 172 -9.62 -2.28 -8.42
N ALA A 173 -9.51 -2.79 -7.20
CA ALA A 173 -8.52 -3.83 -6.88
C ALA A 173 -8.64 -5.06 -7.79
N ASP A 174 -9.86 -5.55 -8.05
CA ASP A 174 -10.10 -6.70 -8.93
C ASP A 174 -9.69 -6.46 -10.39
N ASP A 175 -9.56 -5.21 -10.85
CA ASP A 175 -9.14 -4.91 -12.22
C ASP A 175 -7.65 -5.26 -12.45
N LEU A 176 -6.85 -5.44 -11.39
CA LEU A 176 -5.44 -5.87 -11.49
C LEU A 176 -5.30 -7.34 -11.93
N ALA A 177 -6.16 -8.22 -11.41
CA ALA A 177 -6.15 -9.64 -11.69
C ALA A 177 -7.55 -10.23 -11.47
N PRO A 178 -8.48 -10.07 -12.43
CA PRO A 178 -9.90 -10.40 -12.22
C PRO A 178 -10.11 -11.81 -11.68
N GLY A 179 -10.76 -11.91 -10.51
CA GLY A 179 -11.05 -13.18 -9.83
C GLY A 179 -9.86 -13.80 -9.08
N HIS A 180 -8.71 -13.13 -9.05
CA HIS A 180 -7.46 -13.56 -8.41
C HIS A 180 -6.94 -12.54 -7.38
N VAL A 181 -7.81 -11.65 -6.92
CA VAL A 181 -7.49 -10.65 -5.89
C VAL A 181 -8.06 -11.08 -4.54
N LEU A 182 -7.23 -11.01 -3.51
CA LEU A 182 -7.63 -11.22 -2.12
C LEU A 182 -7.36 -9.93 -1.36
N VAL A 183 -8.35 -9.46 -0.60
CA VAL A 183 -8.24 -8.25 0.22
C VAL A 183 -8.62 -8.60 1.65
N GLY A 184 -7.80 -8.16 2.61
CA GLY A 184 -8.08 -8.20 4.03
C GLY A 184 -9.14 -7.19 4.45
N ASP A 185 -9.22 -6.94 5.75
CA ASP A 185 -10.00 -5.86 6.32
C ASP A 185 -9.09 -4.83 7.03
N GLY A 186 -9.62 -4.01 7.92
CA GLY A 186 -8.80 -3.02 8.64
C GLY A 186 -8.12 -3.58 9.91
N GLY A 187 -8.13 -4.90 10.08
CA GLY A 187 -7.66 -5.66 11.22
C GLY A 187 -6.51 -6.60 10.86
N ASN A 188 -6.24 -7.61 11.70
CA ASN A 188 -5.13 -8.54 11.47
C ASN A 188 -5.60 -9.72 10.64
N ASP A 189 -5.11 -9.83 9.41
CA ASP A 189 -5.58 -10.79 8.44
C ASP A 189 -4.62 -11.95 8.17
N LYS A 190 -5.20 -13.03 7.65
CA LYS A 190 -4.43 -14.13 7.07
C LYS A 190 -4.96 -14.46 5.68
N LEU A 191 -4.22 -14.04 4.66
CA LEU A 191 -4.54 -14.27 3.26
C LEU A 191 -3.65 -15.35 2.68
N ASN A 192 -4.24 -16.32 1.98
CA ASN A 192 -3.50 -17.39 1.32
C ASN A 192 -3.98 -17.48 -0.12
N GLY A 193 -3.10 -17.18 -1.06
CA GLY A 193 -3.28 -17.47 -2.47
C GLY A 193 -3.13 -18.96 -2.77
N GLY A 194 -3.18 -19.26 -4.05
CA GLY A 194 -3.35 -20.61 -4.57
C GLY A 194 -2.18 -21.01 -5.46
N ALA A 195 -2.50 -21.31 -6.71
CA ALA A 195 -1.55 -21.80 -7.70
C ALA A 195 -1.50 -20.91 -8.95
N ALA A 196 -2.39 -19.93 -9.05
CA ALA A 196 -2.36 -18.93 -10.11
C ALA A 196 -1.53 -17.74 -9.64
N SER A 197 -1.33 -16.75 -10.50
CA SER A 197 -0.73 -15.49 -10.06
C SER A 197 -1.82 -14.65 -9.41
N GLU A 198 -1.65 -14.30 -8.15
CA GLU A 198 -2.64 -13.58 -7.36
C GLU A 198 -2.13 -12.21 -6.89
N VAL A 199 -3.08 -11.33 -6.54
CA VAL A 199 -2.79 -10.04 -5.90
C VAL A 199 -3.41 -10.04 -4.50
N LEU A 200 -2.58 -9.88 -3.48
CA LEU A 200 -2.99 -9.92 -2.07
C LEU A 200 -2.76 -8.55 -1.43
N PHE A 201 -3.80 -8.00 -0.81
CA PHE A 201 -3.74 -6.74 -0.05
C PHE A 201 -4.10 -7.00 1.42
N GLY A 202 -3.14 -6.85 2.33
CA GLY A 202 -3.33 -6.97 3.78
C GLY A 202 -4.16 -5.81 4.33
N LEU A 203 -3.87 -4.59 3.85
CA LEU A 203 -4.43 -3.32 4.29
C LEU A 203 -3.84 -2.89 5.64
N ARG A 204 -4.66 -2.43 6.59
CA ARG A 204 -4.17 -2.03 7.90
C ARG A 204 -4.23 -3.22 8.82
N GLY A 205 -3.15 -3.52 9.53
CA GLY A 205 -3.17 -4.61 10.47
C GLY A 205 -1.79 -5.18 10.73
N ARG A 206 -1.76 -6.31 11.43
CA ARG A 206 -0.60 -7.18 11.43
C ARG A 206 -0.98 -8.43 10.66
N ASP A 207 -0.62 -8.43 9.40
CA ASP A 207 -1.14 -9.38 8.43
C ASP A 207 -0.14 -10.48 8.12
N VAL A 208 -0.68 -11.61 7.69
CA VAL A 208 0.10 -12.75 7.21
C VAL A 208 -0.39 -13.10 5.82
N LEU A 209 0.41 -12.75 4.81
CA LEU A 209 0.12 -12.99 3.41
C LEU A 209 1.00 -14.13 2.89
N SER A 210 0.41 -15.00 2.08
CA SER A 210 1.09 -16.10 1.41
C SER A 210 0.62 -16.19 -0.03
N GLY A 211 1.49 -15.95 -1.01
CA GLY A 211 1.17 -16.01 -2.45
C GLY A 211 0.87 -17.44 -2.90
N GLY A 212 1.83 -18.34 -2.73
CA GLY A 212 1.61 -19.78 -2.88
C GLY A 212 2.41 -20.34 -4.04
N LYS A 213 1.80 -20.55 -5.19
CA LYS A 213 2.55 -20.74 -6.44
C LYS A 213 2.04 -19.71 -7.42
N GLY A 214 2.90 -19.16 -8.25
CA GLY A 214 2.49 -18.15 -9.21
C GLY A 214 3.56 -17.08 -9.31
N GLY A 215 3.32 -16.02 -10.06
CA GLY A 215 4.06 -14.79 -9.85
C GLY A 215 3.15 -13.82 -9.12
N ASP A 216 3.22 -13.83 -7.79
CA ASP A 216 2.24 -13.16 -6.96
C ASP A 216 2.66 -11.72 -6.63
N THR A 217 1.69 -10.84 -6.42
CA THR A 217 1.92 -9.49 -5.89
C THR A 217 1.30 -9.38 -4.50
N LEU A 218 2.14 -9.22 -3.48
CA LEU A 218 1.72 -9.12 -2.08
C LEU A 218 2.01 -7.72 -1.56
N ARG A 219 1.02 -7.13 -0.92
CA ARG A 219 1.12 -5.82 -0.28
C ARG A 219 0.63 -5.91 1.16
N GLY A 220 1.52 -5.68 2.12
CA GLY A 220 1.21 -5.68 3.55
C GLY A 220 0.24 -4.55 3.88
N GLY A 221 0.72 -3.32 3.66
CA GLY A 221 -0.05 -2.11 3.94
C GLY A 221 0.47 -1.46 5.22
N ALA A 222 -0.42 -1.04 6.12
CA ALA A 222 -0.01 -0.41 7.36
C ALA A 222 0.04 -1.42 8.52
N GLY A 223 1.24 -1.64 9.06
CA GLY A 223 1.49 -2.37 10.30
C GLY A 223 2.70 -3.28 10.18
N ASN A 224 2.76 -4.39 10.92
CA ASN A 224 3.99 -5.19 11.04
C ASN A 224 3.83 -6.56 10.39
N ASP A 225 3.89 -6.61 9.07
CA ASP A 225 3.34 -7.71 8.30
C ASP A 225 4.35 -8.84 8.05
N LYS A 226 3.81 -10.00 7.67
CA LYS A 226 4.60 -11.15 7.21
C LYS A 226 4.15 -11.57 5.82
N LEU A 227 5.00 -11.34 4.84
CA LEU A 227 4.74 -11.67 3.44
C LEU A 227 5.60 -12.85 3.02
N ASN A 228 4.96 -13.87 2.44
CA ASN A 228 5.63 -15.05 1.87
C ASN A 228 5.23 -15.19 0.40
N GLY A 229 6.16 -14.97 -0.53
CA GLY A 229 5.93 -15.20 -1.97
C GLY A 229 5.71 -16.68 -2.25
N ASN A 230 6.62 -17.50 -1.74
CA ASN A 230 6.69 -18.96 -1.84
C ASN A 230 7.32 -19.45 -3.15
N LYS A 231 6.55 -19.71 -4.19
CA LYS A 231 7.08 -20.25 -5.45
C LYS A 231 6.70 -19.37 -6.61
N GLY A 232 7.70 -19.09 -7.43
CA GLY A 232 7.58 -18.36 -8.68
C GLY A 232 8.11 -16.96 -8.50
N LYS A 233 7.76 -16.05 -9.39
CA LYS A 233 8.40 -14.73 -9.45
C LYS A 233 7.50 -13.71 -8.79
N ASP A 234 7.79 -13.40 -7.54
CA ASP A 234 6.90 -12.64 -6.68
C ASP A 234 7.35 -11.18 -6.52
N ALA A 235 6.40 -10.30 -6.25
CA ALA A 235 6.62 -8.91 -5.88
C ALA A 235 6.01 -8.68 -4.50
N LEU A 236 6.85 -8.44 -3.50
CA LEU A 236 6.45 -8.25 -2.10
C LEU A 236 6.71 -6.80 -1.69
N LYS A 237 5.69 -6.15 -1.15
CA LYS A 237 5.76 -4.79 -0.62
C LYS A 237 5.28 -4.77 0.83
N GLY A 238 6.17 -4.45 1.77
CA GLY A 238 5.83 -4.29 3.19
C GLY A 238 4.93 -3.08 3.42
N ASP A 239 5.32 -1.96 2.83
CA ASP A 239 4.74 -0.62 3.00
C ASP A 239 5.14 0.00 4.33
N ALA A 240 4.23 0.13 5.31
CA ALA A 240 4.49 0.94 6.49
C ALA A 240 4.49 0.10 7.75
N GLY A 241 5.66 -0.06 8.36
CA GLY A 241 5.87 -0.63 9.68
C GLY A 241 7.06 -1.57 9.67
N ARG A 242 7.10 -2.55 10.56
CA ARG A 242 8.23 -3.48 10.67
C ARG A 242 7.82 -4.82 10.08
N ASP A 243 8.23 -5.04 8.85
CA ASP A 243 7.78 -6.16 8.04
C ASP A 243 8.82 -7.27 7.94
N ILE A 244 8.33 -8.46 7.62
CA ILE A 244 9.16 -9.63 7.28
C ILE A 244 8.73 -10.10 5.89
N LEU A 245 9.61 -9.89 4.91
CA LEU A 245 9.39 -10.26 3.52
C LEU A 245 10.26 -11.47 3.18
N LYS A 246 9.63 -12.53 2.70
CA LYS A 246 10.29 -13.76 2.25
C LYS A 246 9.87 -14.12 0.83
N GLY A 247 10.77 -14.00 -0.13
CA GLY A 247 10.52 -14.40 -1.53
C GLY A 247 10.38 -15.91 -1.66
N HIS A 248 11.32 -16.63 -1.04
CA HIS A 248 11.48 -18.09 -1.02
C HIS A 248 12.09 -18.68 -2.28
N ALA A 249 11.36 -18.90 -3.36
CA ALA A 249 11.90 -19.58 -4.53
C ALA A 249 11.44 -18.93 -5.82
N GLY A 250 12.38 -18.37 -6.57
CA GLY A 250 12.16 -17.66 -7.81
C GLY A 250 12.96 -16.37 -7.83
N ASN A 251 12.74 -15.51 -8.82
CA ASN A 251 13.50 -14.28 -8.96
C ASN A 251 12.62 -13.11 -8.53
N ASP A 252 12.67 -12.80 -7.25
CA ASP A 252 11.69 -11.99 -6.56
C ASP A 252 12.10 -10.52 -6.47
N LYS A 253 11.11 -9.66 -6.19
CA LYS A 253 11.31 -8.26 -5.86
C LYS A 253 10.74 -7.98 -4.48
N LEU A 254 11.58 -7.56 -3.54
CA LEU A 254 11.16 -7.24 -2.18
C LEU A 254 11.41 -5.76 -1.89
N PHE A 255 10.36 -5.07 -1.43
CA PHE A 255 10.38 -3.67 -1.06
C PHE A 255 9.88 -3.53 0.40
N GLY A 256 10.76 -3.23 1.35
CA GLY A 256 10.36 -2.94 2.73
C GLY A 256 9.53 -1.65 2.79
N ASN A 257 10.09 -0.58 2.22
CA ASN A 257 9.58 0.79 2.20
C ASN A 257 9.79 1.53 3.52
N VAL A 258 8.86 1.56 4.46
CA VAL A 258 8.96 2.40 5.65
C VAL A 258 8.98 1.54 6.89
N GLY A 259 10.11 1.55 7.58
CA GLY A 259 10.26 1.00 8.92
C GLY A 259 11.51 0.16 9.05
N LYS A 260 11.48 -0.90 9.86
CA LYS A 260 12.69 -1.69 10.16
C LYS A 260 12.47 -3.12 9.70
N ASP A 261 12.74 -3.37 8.44
CA ASP A 261 12.26 -4.54 7.74
C ASP A 261 13.29 -5.67 7.75
N VAL A 262 12.81 -6.89 7.52
CA VAL A 262 13.66 -8.06 7.28
C VAL A 262 13.34 -8.61 5.92
N LEU A 263 14.31 -8.55 5.00
CA LEU A 263 14.17 -9.00 3.63
C LEU A 263 15.03 -10.24 3.40
N ASP A 264 14.39 -11.31 2.93
CA ASP A 264 15.00 -12.61 2.62
C ASP A 264 14.50 -13.04 1.25
N GLY A 265 15.31 -12.83 0.20
CA GLY A 265 14.95 -13.19 -1.17
C GLY A 265 14.69 -14.69 -1.29
N GLY A 266 15.48 -15.50 -0.58
CA GLY A 266 15.43 -16.95 -0.70
C GLY A 266 16.30 -17.41 -1.85
N LYS A 267 15.85 -18.39 -2.62
CA LYS A 267 16.57 -18.95 -3.76
C LYS A 267 16.18 -18.23 -5.04
N GLY A 268 17.16 -17.76 -5.79
CA GLY A 268 16.98 -17.29 -7.15
C GLY A 268 17.89 -16.10 -7.41
N ASN A 269 17.43 -15.14 -8.20
CA ASN A 269 18.16 -13.90 -8.39
C ASN A 269 17.24 -12.76 -8.03
N ASP A 270 17.39 -12.24 -6.82
CA ASP A 270 16.42 -11.36 -6.19
C ASP A 270 16.87 -9.90 -6.22
N ALA A 271 15.89 -9.00 -6.24
CA ALA A 271 16.10 -7.56 -6.12
C ALA A 271 15.47 -7.05 -4.83
N LEU A 272 16.30 -6.55 -3.92
CA LEU A 272 15.92 -6.14 -2.58
C LEU A 272 16.07 -4.62 -2.44
N THR A 273 15.09 -3.99 -1.82
CA THR A 273 15.08 -2.55 -1.52
C THR A 273 14.50 -2.37 -0.12
N GLY A 274 15.32 -1.93 0.82
CA GLY A 274 14.91 -1.77 2.23
C GLY A 274 13.97 -0.59 2.41
N GLY A 275 14.36 0.55 1.86
CA GLY A 275 13.67 1.82 1.97
C GLY A 275 14.17 2.63 3.16
N ARG A 276 13.25 3.32 3.83
CA ARG A 276 13.52 4.16 4.98
C ARG A 276 13.42 3.36 6.28
N GLY A 277 14.55 3.27 6.93
CA GLY A 277 14.70 2.83 8.32
C GLY A 277 15.89 1.89 8.38
N GLY A 278 16.01 1.09 9.44
CA GLY A 278 17.17 0.21 9.62
C GLY A 278 16.80 -1.21 9.28
N ASP A 279 17.15 -1.63 8.06
CA ASP A 279 16.68 -2.86 7.44
C ASP A 279 17.70 -3.98 7.54
N ALA A 280 17.23 -5.23 7.48
CA ALA A 280 18.09 -6.40 7.53
C ALA A 280 17.89 -7.29 6.32
N PHE A 281 18.96 -7.44 5.52
CA PHE A 281 18.99 -8.29 4.34
C PHE A 281 19.63 -9.63 4.69
N VAL A 282 18.91 -10.73 4.50
CA VAL A 282 19.30 -12.06 4.95
C VAL A 282 19.68 -12.94 3.78
N PHE A 283 20.86 -13.57 3.85
CA PHE A 283 21.37 -14.46 2.81
C PHE A 283 21.79 -15.80 3.41
N ARG A 284 21.30 -16.89 2.80
CA ARG A 284 21.61 -18.27 3.17
C ARG A 284 22.06 -19.07 1.96
N LYS A 285 22.68 -20.22 2.19
CA LYS A 285 23.14 -21.09 1.09
C LYS A 285 22.07 -21.31 0.02
N GLY A 286 22.48 -21.14 -1.23
CA GLY A 286 21.60 -21.23 -2.39
C GLY A 286 20.80 -19.98 -2.67
N TYR A 287 21.16 -18.81 -2.12
CA TYR A 287 20.43 -17.57 -2.40
C TYR A 287 20.52 -17.16 -3.87
N GLY A 288 21.65 -17.45 -4.53
CA GLY A 288 21.86 -17.18 -5.95
C GLY A 288 22.51 -15.82 -6.19
N VAL A 289 22.02 -15.03 -7.15
CA VAL A 289 22.65 -13.74 -7.52
C VAL A 289 21.72 -12.58 -7.21
N ASP A 290 21.94 -11.96 -6.05
CA ASP A 290 21.03 -10.96 -5.49
C ASP A 290 21.60 -9.55 -5.55
N ARG A 291 20.69 -8.58 -5.51
CA ARG A 291 20.99 -7.16 -5.56
C ARG A 291 20.29 -6.40 -4.44
N ILE A 292 21.04 -5.61 -3.68
CA ILE A 292 20.49 -4.58 -2.79
C ILE A 292 20.69 -3.22 -3.44
N LYS A 293 19.61 -2.46 -3.60
CA LYS A 293 19.59 -1.21 -4.38
C LYS A 293 19.86 0.06 -3.58
N ASP A 294 19.57 0.05 -2.28
CA ASP A 294 19.48 1.27 -1.47
C ASP A 294 20.12 1.15 -0.09
N PHE A 295 21.08 0.23 0.06
CA PHE A 295 21.74 -0.07 1.33
C PHE A 295 22.36 1.19 1.98
N VAL A 296 21.99 1.49 3.22
CA VAL A 296 22.47 2.65 4.01
C VAL A 296 23.40 2.21 5.13
N ASN A 297 24.59 2.83 5.22
CA ASN A 297 25.62 2.50 6.20
C ASN A 297 25.16 2.85 7.61
N ASP A 298 25.59 2.06 8.59
CA ASP A 298 25.30 2.26 10.02
C ASP A 298 23.80 2.29 10.36
N VAL A 299 22.96 1.91 9.39
CA VAL A 299 21.50 1.94 9.45
C VAL A 299 20.99 0.55 9.10
N ASP A 300 21.42 0.00 7.97
CA ASP A 300 21.07 -1.33 7.51
C ASP A 300 22.07 -2.39 7.96
N THR A 301 21.65 -3.65 7.88
CA THR A 301 22.47 -4.79 8.26
C THR A 301 22.40 -5.89 7.20
N ILE A 302 23.56 -6.40 6.79
CA ILE A 302 23.68 -7.60 5.98
C ILE A 302 23.85 -8.79 6.93
N ARG A 303 22.93 -9.76 6.88
CA ARG A 303 22.98 -10.99 7.68
C ARG A 303 23.37 -12.15 6.80
N LEU A 304 24.61 -12.61 6.95
CA LEU A 304 25.13 -13.76 6.23
C LEU A 304 25.10 -14.99 7.15
N ASP A 305 24.37 -16.01 6.73
CA ASP A 305 24.31 -17.29 7.41
C ASP A 305 25.61 -18.08 7.20
N ASP A 306 26.09 -18.76 8.24
CA ASP A 306 27.36 -19.49 8.19
C ASP A 306 27.39 -20.65 7.18
N SER A 307 26.22 -21.09 6.70
CA SER A 307 26.08 -22.07 5.62
C SER A 307 26.68 -21.63 4.28
N LEU A 308 27.02 -20.35 4.12
CA LEU A 308 27.64 -19.80 2.90
C LEU A 308 29.11 -20.16 2.73
N TRP A 309 29.79 -20.61 3.77
CA TRP A 309 31.19 -21.01 3.70
C TRP A 309 31.48 -22.27 4.51
N ASN A 310 32.64 -22.87 4.28
CA ASN A 310 33.08 -24.02 5.06
C ASN A 310 33.95 -23.55 6.24
N GLY A 311 33.60 -24.00 7.45
CA GLY A 311 34.33 -23.74 8.69
C GLY A 311 33.96 -22.43 9.38
N THR A 312 34.72 -22.04 10.40
CA THR A 312 34.44 -20.83 11.20
C THR A 312 35.29 -19.67 10.70
N LEU A 313 34.64 -18.61 10.21
CA LEU A 313 35.27 -17.35 9.83
C LEU A 313 34.66 -16.20 10.63
N ASN A 314 35.48 -15.24 11.06
CA ASN A 314 34.96 -13.98 11.60
C ASN A 314 34.68 -12.95 10.49
N LYS A 315 33.94 -11.88 10.81
CA LYS A 315 33.57 -10.81 9.87
C LYS A 315 34.76 -10.30 9.04
N GLY A 316 35.91 -10.06 9.68
CA GLY A 316 37.10 -9.56 9.00
C GLY A 316 37.73 -10.56 8.02
N GLN A 317 37.64 -11.86 8.30
CA GLN A 317 38.07 -12.91 7.37
C GLN A 317 37.11 -13.05 6.19
N ILE A 318 35.80 -12.92 6.42
CA ILE A 318 34.77 -12.95 5.37
C ILE A 318 34.99 -11.81 4.39
N ILE A 319 35.09 -10.56 4.89
CA ILE A 319 35.30 -9.37 4.06
C ILE A 319 36.58 -9.53 3.22
N ARG A 320 37.70 -9.96 3.82
CA ARG A 320 38.95 -10.13 3.06
C ARG A 320 38.92 -11.24 2.01
N LYS A 321 38.10 -12.27 2.21
CA LYS A 321 38.06 -13.44 1.31
C LYS A 321 37.04 -13.28 0.19
N PHE A 322 35.90 -12.66 0.49
CA PHE A 322 34.73 -12.70 -0.38
C PHE A 322 34.26 -11.32 -0.83
N ALA A 323 34.64 -10.24 -0.13
CA ALA A 323 34.20 -8.90 -0.50
C ALA A 323 35.19 -8.23 -1.46
N SER A 324 34.67 -7.55 -2.47
CA SER A 324 35.44 -6.73 -3.41
C SER A 324 34.61 -5.53 -3.89
N VAL A 325 35.26 -4.55 -4.51
CA VAL A 325 34.57 -3.43 -5.16
C VAL A 325 34.71 -3.61 -6.67
N GLU A 326 33.59 -3.68 -7.37
CA GLU A 326 33.53 -3.87 -8.82
C GLU A 326 32.69 -2.77 -9.45
N LYS A 327 33.29 -1.95 -10.32
CA LYS A 327 32.61 -0.86 -11.04
C LYS A 327 31.84 0.14 -10.14
N GLY A 328 32.24 0.28 -8.88
CA GLY A 328 31.59 1.16 -7.91
C GLY A 328 30.59 0.47 -7.00
N ASP A 329 30.27 -0.80 -7.25
CA ASP A 329 29.43 -1.64 -6.40
C ASP A 329 30.28 -2.44 -5.42
N LEU A 330 29.72 -2.71 -4.26
CA LEU A 330 30.27 -3.66 -3.32
C LEU A 330 29.73 -5.06 -3.64
N VAL A 331 30.61 -6.04 -3.74
CA VAL A 331 30.27 -7.41 -4.12
C VAL A 331 30.78 -8.38 -3.07
N PHE A 332 29.91 -9.27 -2.59
CA PHE A 332 30.31 -10.51 -1.92
C PHE A 332 30.17 -11.69 -2.89
N ASP A 333 31.27 -12.38 -3.18
CA ASP A 333 31.31 -13.51 -4.11
C ASP A 333 31.68 -14.80 -3.35
N PHE A 334 30.72 -15.74 -3.26
CA PHE A 334 30.89 -17.06 -2.65
C PHE A 334 30.98 -18.17 -3.71
N GLY A 335 31.21 -17.81 -4.99
CA GLY A 335 31.28 -18.72 -6.12
C GLY A 335 29.97 -18.79 -6.89
N ALA A 336 29.09 -19.73 -6.52
CA ALA A 336 27.79 -19.86 -7.17
C ALA A 336 26.80 -18.79 -6.70
N GLU A 337 26.94 -18.34 -5.46
CA GLU A 337 26.15 -17.27 -4.87
C GLU A 337 26.92 -15.95 -4.83
N ARG A 338 26.26 -14.86 -5.25
CA ARG A 338 26.88 -13.55 -5.39
C ARG A 338 25.92 -12.44 -5.01
N LEU A 339 26.29 -11.62 -4.03
CA LEU A 339 25.53 -10.46 -3.59
C LEU A 339 26.18 -9.19 -4.13
N VAL A 340 25.39 -8.36 -4.81
CA VAL A 340 25.79 -7.03 -5.27
C VAL A 340 25.04 -5.96 -4.48
N ILE A 341 25.76 -4.98 -3.96
CA ILE A 341 25.20 -3.84 -3.25
C ILE A 341 25.54 -2.61 -4.09
N GLU A 342 24.52 -2.05 -4.72
CA GLU A 342 24.66 -1.04 -5.76
C GLU A 342 25.17 0.28 -5.20
N ASP A 343 26.00 0.98 -5.98
CA ASP A 343 26.54 2.31 -5.69
C ASP A 343 27.33 2.43 -4.37
N ARG A 344 27.98 1.35 -3.93
CA ARG A 344 28.85 1.33 -2.74
C ARG A 344 30.35 1.20 -3.07
N GLY A 345 31.06 2.33 -2.96
CA GLY A 345 32.47 2.45 -3.34
C GLY A 345 33.53 2.08 -2.30
N THR A 346 33.21 1.65 -1.06
CA THR A 346 34.26 1.31 -0.08
C THR A 346 33.93 0.13 0.85
N LEU A 347 34.98 -0.58 1.29
CA LEU A 347 34.93 -1.74 2.20
C LEU A 347 35.01 -1.36 3.69
N ASN A 348 35.32 -0.10 4.01
CA ASN A 348 35.75 0.28 5.36
C ASN A 348 34.60 0.24 6.38
N ASP A 349 33.36 0.39 5.92
CA ASP A 349 32.19 0.53 6.80
C ASP A 349 31.44 -0.81 7.01
N LEU A 350 31.84 -1.88 6.31
CA LEU A 350 31.11 -3.15 6.31
C LEU A 350 31.15 -3.96 7.59
N LYS A 351 32.14 -3.75 8.46
CA LYS A 351 32.32 -4.62 9.63
C LYS A 351 31.19 -4.44 10.65
N ASP A 352 30.66 -3.23 10.74
CA ASP A 352 29.63 -2.89 11.70
C ASP A 352 28.25 -3.24 11.15
N ASP A 353 28.09 -3.11 9.83
CA ASP A 353 26.89 -3.46 9.08
C ASP A 353 26.73 -4.97 8.78
N LEU A 354 27.78 -5.76 8.90
CA LEU A 354 27.74 -7.20 8.66
C LEU A 354 27.41 -7.97 9.94
N ALA A 355 26.47 -8.89 9.90
CA ALA A 355 26.21 -9.87 10.96
C ALA A 355 26.35 -11.31 10.42
N ILE A 356 26.93 -12.18 11.24
CA ILE A 356 26.95 -13.63 10.98
C ILE A 356 25.82 -14.22 11.81
N VAL A 357 24.91 -14.96 11.17
CA VAL A 357 23.68 -15.48 11.80
C VAL A 357 23.57 -16.99 11.72
#